data_AF-D3YYN0-F1
#
_entry.id   AF-D3YYN0-F1
#
_cell.length_a   1.000
_cell.length_b   1.000
_cell.length_c   1.000
_cell.angle_alpha   90.00
_cell.angle_beta   90.00
_cell.angle_gamma   90.00
#
_symmetry.space_group_name_H-M   'P 1'
#
loop_
_entity.id
_entity.type
_entity.pdbx_description
1 polymer ?
#
loop_
_entity_poly.entity_id
_entity_poly.type
_entity_poly.pdbx_seq_one_letter_code
_entity_poly.pdbx_strand_id
1 'polypeptide(L)'
;MPSGTSQCEDGSAGGFQHLDMHSEKRQLEKGPSGDKDRVWIRPDTPSRCTWQLGRAMADSPHYHTVLTKSPKILPDILRKIGNTPMVRINKISKNAGLKCELLAKCEFFNAGGSVKDRISLRMIEDAERAGNLKPGDTIIEPTSGNTGIGLALAAAVKGYRCIIVMPEKMSMEK
;
A
#
# COMPACT_ATOMS: atom_id res chain seq x y z
N MET A 1 -0.77 -53.05 15.05
CA MET A 1 -1.16 -53.40 16.44
C MET A 1 -0.16 -54.43 16.94
N PRO A 2 0.30 -54.39 18.22
CA PRO A 2 -0.31 -53.85 19.45
C PRO A 2 0.17 -52.40 19.73
N SER A 3 -0.55 -51.44 20.32
CA SER A 3 -1.41 -51.31 21.52
C SER A 3 -0.64 -51.26 22.85
N GLY A 4 -0.56 -50.05 23.43
CA GLY A 4 0.01 -49.78 24.76
C GLY A 4 -0.06 -48.29 25.10
N THR A 5 -1.24 -47.83 25.51
CA THR A 5 -1.56 -46.51 26.07
C THR A 5 -0.89 -46.27 27.42
N SER A 6 -0.46 -45.04 27.68
CA SER A 6 -0.43 -44.47 29.04
C SER A 6 -1.11 -43.10 29.02
N GLN A 7 -2.28 -43.04 29.64
CA GLN A 7 -2.97 -41.81 30.03
C GLN A 7 -2.18 -41.13 31.17
N CYS A 8 -2.10 -39.80 31.13
CA CYS A 8 -2.02 -38.98 32.34
C CYS A 8 -3.12 -37.92 32.21
N GLU A 9 -4.13 -38.03 33.06
CA GLU A 9 -5.16 -37.01 33.27
C GLU A 9 -4.69 -35.94 34.27
N ASP A 10 -5.20 -34.74 33.99
CA ASP A 10 -5.67 -33.68 34.89
C ASP A 10 -4.77 -32.98 35.91
N GLY A 11 -4.67 -31.65 35.69
CA GLY A 11 -5.26 -30.73 36.65
C GLY A 11 -4.31 -29.71 37.26
N SER A 12 -4.36 -28.47 36.75
CA SER A 12 -4.43 -27.28 37.61
C SER A 12 -4.79 -26.04 36.80
N ALA A 13 -5.91 -25.43 37.17
CA ALA A 13 -6.44 -24.20 36.63
C ALA A 13 -5.45 -23.03 36.82
N GLY A 14 -4.97 -22.47 35.71
CA GLY A 14 -4.30 -21.17 35.66
C GLY A 14 -5.22 -20.18 34.98
N GLY A 15 -5.76 -19.23 35.74
CA GLY A 15 -6.69 -18.22 35.23
C GLY A 15 -6.06 -17.40 34.11
N PHE A 16 -6.74 -17.34 32.96
CA PHE A 16 -6.47 -16.34 31.94
C PHE A 16 -6.85 -14.98 32.51
N GLN A 17 -5.85 -14.20 32.93
CA GLN A 17 -6.03 -12.79 33.20
C GLN A 17 -6.42 -12.13 31.89
N HIS A 18 -7.68 -11.71 31.83
CA HIS A 18 -8.22 -10.81 30.83
C HIS A 18 -7.39 -9.53 30.90
N LEU A 19 -6.43 -9.37 29.98
CA LEU A 19 -5.75 -8.11 29.80
C LEU A 19 -6.79 -7.14 29.26
N ASP A 20 -7.26 -6.26 30.14
CA ASP A 20 -8.10 -5.12 29.81
C ASP A 20 -7.41 -4.30 28.72
N MET A 21 -7.90 -4.47 27.50
CA MET A 21 -7.63 -3.56 26.40
C MET A 21 -8.28 -2.23 26.80
N HIS A 22 -7.49 -1.34 27.41
CA HIS A 22 -7.91 0.03 27.67
C HIS A 22 -8.37 0.65 26.34
N SER A 23 -9.69 0.73 26.21
CA SER A 23 -10.39 1.52 25.22
C SER A 23 -10.07 2.99 25.50
N GLU A 24 -8.95 3.48 24.97
CA GLU A 24 -8.73 4.91 24.86
C GLU A 24 -9.78 5.47 23.89
N LYS A 25 -10.79 6.13 24.48
CA LYS A 25 -11.86 6.80 23.77
C LYS A 25 -11.22 7.84 22.84
N ARG A 26 -11.37 7.60 21.53
CA ARG A 26 -11.03 8.54 20.46
C ARG A 26 -11.65 9.90 20.77
N GLN A 27 -10.84 10.95 20.92
CA GLN A 27 -11.34 12.31 20.84
C GLN A 27 -11.48 12.67 19.36
N LEU A 28 -12.69 12.48 18.83
CA LEU A 28 -13.10 13.01 17.52
C LEU A 28 -13.37 14.51 17.69
N GLU A 29 -12.74 15.35 16.86
CA GLU A 29 -13.17 16.74 16.71
C GLU A 29 -14.56 16.77 16.08
N LYS A 30 -15.54 17.31 16.81
CA LYS A 30 -16.91 17.49 16.33
C LYS A 30 -16.96 18.73 15.44
N GLY A 31 -17.26 18.54 14.16
CA GLY A 31 -17.67 19.64 13.28
C GLY A 31 -18.95 20.34 13.79
N PRO A 32 -19.26 21.54 13.29
CA PRO A 32 -20.43 22.31 13.73
C PRO A 32 -21.71 21.47 13.59
N SER A 33 -22.55 21.57 14.62
CA SER A 33 -23.71 20.70 14.86
C SER A 33 -24.74 20.80 13.74
N GLY A 34 -24.88 19.73 12.95
CA GLY A 34 -25.92 19.59 11.94
C GLY A 34 -25.74 18.41 10.98
N ASP A 35 -24.52 17.89 10.84
CA ASP A 35 -24.21 16.83 9.88
C ASP A 35 -23.96 15.49 10.61
N LYS A 36 -24.87 14.53 10.44
CA LYS A 36 -24.68 13.18 10.98
C LYS A 36 -23.55 12.52 10.19
N ASP A 37 -22.48 12.15 10.91
CA ASP A 37 -21.46 11.16 10.55
C ASP A 37 -20.50 11.47 9.39
N ARG A 38 -20.02 12.71 9.25
CA ARG A 38 -18.80 12.95 8.46
C ARG A 38 -17.54 12.66 9.27
N VAL A 39 -17.04 11.43 9.15
CA VAL A 39 -15.72 11.06 9.67
C VAL A 39 -14.66 11.46 8.64
N TRP A 40 -14.02 12.62 8.85
CA TRP A 40 -12.84 13.03 8.07
C TRP A 40 -11.57 12.77 8.89
N ILE A 41 -10.62 12.03 8.30
CA ILE A 41 -9.30 11.80 8.89
C ILE A 41 -8.33 12.78 8.24
N ARG A 42 -7.66 13.60 9.05
CA ARG A 42 -6.71 14.58 8.53
C ARG A 42 -5.47 13.88 7.93
N PRO A 43 -5.04 14.26 6.71
CA PRO A 43 -3.89 13.62 6.05
C PRO A 43 -2.54 13.96 6.70
N ASP A 44 -2.48 14.99 7.56
CA ASP A 44 -1.31 15.40 8.32
C ASP A 44 -1.25 14.80 9.73
N THR A 45 -2.12 13.84 10.05
CA THR A 45 -2.08 13.13 11.33
C THR A 45 -0.72 12.42 11.52
N PRO A 46 -0.01 12.59 12.65
CA PRO A 46 1.26 11.94 12.88
C PRO A 46 1.19 10.42 12.73
N SER A 47 2.24 9.83 12.15
CA SER A 47 2.33 8.38 11.97
C SER A 47 2.35 7.66 13.32
N ARG A 48 1.59 6.55 13.40
CA ARG A 48 1.65 5.60 14.52
C ARG A 48 2.52 4.37 14.21
N CYS A 49 3.27 4.40 13.09
CA CYS A 49 4.19 3.33 12.75
C CYS A 49 5.29 3.22 13.81
N THR A 50 5.49 2.02 14.35
CA THR A 50 6.50 1.74 15.39
C THR A 50 7.81 1.21 14.79
N TRP A 51 8.02 1.39 13.49
CA TRP A 51 9.26 1.00 12.84
C TRP A 51 10.43 1.85 13.35
N GLN A 52 11.58 1.21 13.57
CA GLN A 52 12.85 1.83 13.91
C GLN A 52 14.00 1.08 13.22
N LEU A 53 15.10 1.78 12.92
CA LEU A 53 16.29 1.17 12.33
C LEU A 53 16.85 0.08 13.27
N GLY A 54 17.13 -1.10 12.72
CA GLY A 54 17.65 -2.25 13.48
C GLY A 54 16.58 -3.22 13.99
N ARG A 55 15.28 -2.87 13.92
CA ARG A 55 14.19 -3.78 14.27
C ARG A 55 14.12 -4.96 13.30
N ALA A 56 13.83 -6.16 13.78
CA ALA A 56 13.76 -7.34 12.94
C ALA A 56 12.56 -7.25 11.97
N MET A 57 12.73 -7.75 10.74
CA MET A 57 11.64 -7.78 9.77
C MET A 57 10.45 -8.63 10.24
N ALA A 58 10.70 -9.67 11.03
CA ALA A 58 9.68 -10.53 11.61
C ALA A 58 8.74 -9.76 12.57
N ASP A 59 9.19 -8.64 13.14
CA ASP A 59 8.38 -7.82 14.06
C ASP A 59 7.43 -6.87 13.31
N SER A 60 7.49 -6.84 11.97
CA SER A 60 6.65 -5.95 11.19
C SER A 60 5.21 -6.47 11.16
N PRO A 61 4.20 -5.66 11.53
CA PRO A 61 2.80 -6.06 11.46
C PRO A 61 2.21 -5.95 10.04
N HIS A 62 3.01 -5.49 9.08
CA HIS A 62 2.55 -5.23 7.72
C HIS A 62 2.70 -6.47 6.84
N TYR A 63 1.80 -6.60 5.86
CA TYR A 63 1.97 -7.58 4.80
C TYR A 63 3.11 -7.16 3.88
N HIS A 64 4.04 -8.09 3.61
CA HIS A 64 5.19 -7.87 2.74
C HIS A 64 5.05 -8.68 1.46
N THR A 65 5.32 -8.03 0.33
CA THR A 65 5.36 -8.70 -0.97
C THR A 65 6.81 -8.84 -1.41
N VAL A 66 7.13 -9.99 -2.01
CA VAL A 66 8.45 -10.22 -2.62
C VAL A 66 8.39 -9.93 -4.11
N LEU A 67 9.49 -9.47 -4.66
CA LEU A 67 9.60 -9.26 -6.09
C LEU A 67 9.55 -10.62 -6.81
N THR A 68 8.62 -10.76 -7.74
CA THR A 68 8.51 -11.96 -8.58
C THR A 68 9.05 -11.68 -9.98
N LYS A 69 9.60 -12.72 -10.61
CA LYS A 69 10.06 -12.63 -11.99
C LYS A 69 8.84 -12.50 -12.91
N SER A 70 8.87 -11.53 -13.81
CA SER A 70 7.80 -11.36 -14.80
C SER A 70 7.73 -12.61 -15.71
N PRO A 71 6.53 -13.17 -15.95
CA PRO A 71 6.34 -14.27 -16.89
C PRO A 71 6.59 -13.80 -18.33
N LYS A 72 6.76 -14.75 -19.26
CA LYS A 72 6.97 -14.45 -20.68
C LYS A 72 5.77 -13.73 -21.31
N ILE A 73 4.56 -14.20 -20.98
CA ILE A 73 3.29 -13.58 -21.38
C ILE A 73 2.67 -13.03 -20.11
N LEU A 74 2.41 -11.72 -20.09
CA LEU A 74 1.77 -11.07 -18.96
C LEU A 74 0.25 -11.34 -19.02
N PRO A 75 -0.39 -11.74 -17.90
CA PRO A 75 -1.83 -11.97 -17.88
C PRO A 75 -2.64 -10.68 -18.05
N ASP A 76 -2.07 -9.55 -17.64
CA ASP A 76 -2.65 -8.22 -17.75
C ASP A 76 -1.53 -7.16 -17.71
N ILE A 77 -1.90 -5.90 -17.97
CA ILE A 77 -0.96 -4.78 -18.00
C ILE A 77 -0.44 -4.38 -16.61
N LEU A 78 -1.15 -4.74 -15.52
CA LEU A 78 -0.73 -4.42 -14.15
C LEU A 78 0.53 -5.21 -13.79
N ARG A 79 0.75 -6.39 -14.40
CA ARG A 79 2.02 -7.14 -14.28
C ARG A 79 3.21 -6.48 -14.99
N LYS A 80 3.00 -5.36 -15.70
CA LYS A 80 4.06 -4.52 -16.26
C LYS A 80 4.50 -3.39 -15.31
N ILE A 81 3.89 -3.27 -14.12
CA ILE A 81 4.29 -2.35 -13.06
C ILE A 81 5.45 -2.96 -12.26
N GLY A 82 6.49 -2.18 -12.01
CA GLY A 82 7.72 -2.63 -11.38
C GLY A 82 8.79 -3.04 -12.37
N ASN A 83 9.85 -3.69 -11.88
CA ASN A 83 11.01 -4.10 -12.70
C ASN A 83 11.56 -2.98 -13.61
N THR A 84 11.49 -1.73 -13.15
CA THR A 84 11.94 -0.54 -13.88
C THR A 84 13.45 -0.51 -14.01
N PRO A 85 14.00 0.01 -15.11
CA PRO A 85 15.43 -0.02 -15.34
C PRO A 85 16.19 0.91 -14.38
N MET A 86 17.40 0.50 -14.03
CA MET A 86 18.42 1.35 -13.43
C MET A 86 19.42 1.73 -14.53
N VAL A 87 19.54 3.02 -14.84
CA VAL A 87 20.30 3.50 -16.01
C VAL A 87 21.42 4.43 -15.56
N ARG A 88 22.63 4.22 -16.07
CA ARG A 88 23.78 5.10 -15.79
C ARG A 88 23.63 6.47 -16.44
N ILE A 89 23.88 7.53 -15.68
CA ILE A 89 23.95 8.90 -16.20
C ILE A 89 25.38 9.20 -16.60
N ASN A 90 25.63 9.28 -17.91
CA ASN A 90 26.99 9.37 -18.46
C ASN A 90 27.51 10.80 -18.68
N LYS A 91 26.64 11.72 -19.13
CA LYS A 91 27.05 13.08 -19.55
C LYS A 91 26.86 14.12 -18.45
N ILE A 92 25.68 14.16 -17.83
CA ILE A 92 25.35 15.15 -16.78
C ILE A 92 26.32 15.04 -15.60
N SER A 93 26.62 13.81 -15.16
CA SER A 93 27.57 13.54 -14.08
C SER A 93 28.96 14.10 -14.36
N LYS A 94 29.51 13.83 -15.56
CA LYS A 94 30.80 14.36 -16.01
C LYS A 94 30.80 15.87 -16.12
N ASN A 95 29.77 16.45 -16.73
CA ASN A 95 29.67 17.90 -16.91
C ASN A 95 29.54 18.66 -15.58
N ALA A 96 28.94 18.02 -14.56
CA ALA A 96 28.84 18.57 -13.21
C ALA A 96 30.09 18.29 -12.33
N GLY A 97 31.13 17.66 -12.88
CA GLY A 97 32.35 17.33 -12.13
C GLY A 97 32.17 16.25 -11.07
N LEU A 98 31.11 15.43 -11.15
CA LEU A 98 30.87 14.35 -10.20
C LEU A 98 31.91 13.24 -10.38
N LYS A 99 32.51 12.82 -9.27
CA LYS A 99 33.48 11.71 -9.22
C LYS A 99 32.84 10.36 -8.93
N CYS A 100 31.57 10.32 -8.55
CA CYS A 100 30.82 9.10 -8.24
C CYS A 100 30.06 8.56 -9.46
N GLU A 101 29.62 7.29 -9.38
CA GLU A 101 28.64 6.76 -10.34
C GLU A 101 27.25 7.31 -10.03
N LEU A 102 26.65 7.99 -11.00
CA LEU A 102 25.29 8.49 -10.91
C LEU A 102 24.34 7.58 -11.71
N LEU A 103 23.31 7.05 -11.04
CA LEU A 103 22.30 6.18 -11.62
C LEU A 103 20.91 6.81 -11.53
N ALA A 104 20.07 6.55 -12.52
CA ALA A 104 18.66 6.93 -12.53
C ALA A 104 17.76 5.70 -12.47
N LYS A 105 16.83 5.70 -11.51
CA LYS A 105 15.76 4.72 -11.41
C LYS A 105 14.55 5.21 -12.21
N CYS A 106 14.40 4.71 -13.43
CA CYS A 106 13.46 5.24 -14.42
C CYS A 106 12.03 4.71 -14.22
N GLU A 107 11.32 5.27 -13.25
CA GLU A 107 9.96 4.86 -12.88
C GLU A 107 8.87 5.20 -13.92
N PHE A 108 9.19 6.02 -14.93
CA PHE A 108 8.29 6.32 -16.03
C PHE A 108 8.07 5.14 -17.01
N PHE A 109 8.76 4.01 -16.81
CA PHE A 109 8.55 2.76 -17.58
C PHE A 109 7.48 1.84 -16.99
N ASN A 110 6.84 2.20 -15.88
CA ASN A 110 5.64 1.51 -15.41
C ASN A 110 4.49 1.72 -16.41
N ALA A 111 3.48 0.86 -16.34
CA ALA A 111 2.38 0.79 -17.32
C ALA A 111 1.62 2.11 -17.53
N GLY A 112 1.34 2.85 -16.44
CA GLY A 112 0.69 4.16 -16.45
C GLY A 112 1.67 5.32 -16.54
N GLY A 113 2.96 5.04 -16.77
CA GLY A 113 3.98 6.05 -17.04
C GLY A 113 4.55 6.74 -15.79
N SER A 114 4.31 6.21 -14.58
CA SER A 114 4.78 6.88 -13.37
C SER A 114 5.17 5.94 -12.23
N VAL A 115 5.87 6.48 -11.23
CA VAL A 115 6.13 5.74 -9.97
C VAL A 115 4.85 5.41 -9.19
N LYS A 116 3.76 6.17 -9.41
CA LYS A 116 2.54 6.04 -8.61
C LYS A 116 1.75 4.77 -8.95
N ASP A 117 1.94 4.21 -10.13
CA ASP A 117 1.37 2.93 -10.54
C ASP A 117 1.66 1.83 -9.52
N ARG A 118 2.84 1.87 -8.87
CA ARG A 118 3.22 0.95 -7.80
C ARG A 118 2.28 1.02 -6.60
N ILE A 119 2.03 2.23 -6.10
CA ILE A 119 1.18 2.41 -4.92
C ILE A 119 -0.29 2.21 -5.27
N SER A 120 -0.70 2.58 -6.49
CA SER A 120 -2.08 2.36 -6.96
C SER A 120 -2.40 0.87 -7.00
N LEU A 121 -1.53 0.05 -7.60
CA LEU A 121 -1.69 -1.40 -7.59
C LEU A 121 -1.65 -1.96 -6.16
N ARG A 122 -0.68 -1.52 -5.35
CA ARG A 122 -0.49 -2.05 -3.99
C ARG A 122 -1.66 -1.73 -3.06
N MET A 123 -2.21 -0.51 -3.11
CA MET A 123 -3.36 -0.12 -2.29
C MET A 123 -4.60 -0.92 -2.66
N ILE A 124 -4.85 -1.15 -3.96
CA ILE A 124 -5.96 -1.98 -4.43
C ILE A 124 -5.78 -3.43 -3.98
N GLU A 125 -4.62 -4.05 -4.22
CA GLU A 125 -4.36 -5.45 -3.82
C GLU A 125 -4.44 -5.64 -2.29
N ASP A 126 -3.99 -4.65 -1.51
CA ASP A 126 -4.10 -4.68 -0.05
C ASP A 126 -5.56 -4.51 0.42
N ALA A 127 -6.34 -3.64 -0.21
CA ALA A 127 -7.75 -3.44 0.11
C ALA A 127 -8.62 -4.64 -0.29
N GLU A 128 -8.34 -5.27 -1.44
CA GLU A 128 -8.96 -6.53 -1.87
C GLU A 128 -8.66 -7.64 -0.87
N ARG A 129 -7.38 -7.81 -0.47
CA ARG A 129 -6.97 -8.84 0.49
C ARG A 129 -7.57 -8.63 1.88
N ALA A 130 -7.75 -7.38 2.30
CA ALA A 130 -8.40 -7.04 3.56
C ALA A 130 -9.94 -7.20 3.52
N GLY A 131 -10.53 -7.44 2.34
CA GLY A 131 -11.99 -7.48 2.16
C GLY A 131 -12.67 -6.11 2.18
N ASN A 132 -11.90 -5.02 2.20
CA ASN A 132 -12.42 -3.66 2.23
C ASN A 132 -12.93 -3.21 0.84
N LEU A 133 -12.34 -3.73 -0.23
CA LEU A 133 -12.73 -3.45 -1.61
C LEU A 133 -13.37 -4.70 -2.24
N LYS A 134 -14.64 -4.59 -2.62
CA LYS A 134 -15.43 -5.68 -3.22
C LYS A 134 -15.59 -5.47 -4.73
N PRO A 135 -15.81 -6.55 -5.52
CA PRO A 135 -16.03 -6.43 -6.96
C PRO A 135 -17.11 -5.39 -7.31
N GLY A 136 -16.80 -4.47 -8.22
CA GLY A 136 -17.71 -3.40 -8.64
C GLY A 136 -17.76 -2.19 -7.69
N ASP A 137 -17.04 -2.19 -6.57
CA ASP A 137 -16.96 -1.02 -5.68
C ASP A 137 -16.39 0.21 -6.41
N THR A 138 -16.61 1.39 -5.83
CA THR A 138 -16.10 2.67 -6.35
C THR A 138 -14.86 3.12 -5.57
N ILE A 139 -13.79 3.42 -6.29
CA ILE A 139 -12.56 4.02 -5.76
C ILE A 139 -12.65 5.54 -5.94
N ILE A 140 -12.45 6.30 -4.86
CA ILE A 140 -12.41 7.76 -4.88
C ILE A 140 -11.07 8.21 -4.31
N GLU A 141 -10.28 8.98 -5.06
CA GLU A 141 -8.93 9.40 -4.64
C GLU A 141 -8.69 10.91 -4.87
N PRO A 142 -8.28 11.66 -3.83
CA PRO A 142 -7.73 13.00 -3.98
C PRO A 142 -6.25 12.94 -4.41
N THR A 143 -5.89 13.56 -5.54
CA THR A 143 -4.55 13.41 -6.11
C THR A 143 -4.11 14.60 -6.97
N SER A 144 -2.80 14.68 -7.22
CA SER A 144 -2.18 15.59 -8.21
C SER A 144 -2.01 14.99 -9.61
N GLY A 145 -2.64 13.84 -9.85
CA GLY A 145 -2.81 13.23 -11.17
C GLY A 145 -2.25 11.82 -11.27
N ASN A 146 -0.95 11.63 -11.08
CA ASN A 146 -0.30 10.33 -11.39
C ASN A 146 -0.85 9.16 -10.56
N THR A 147 -1.22 9.37 -9.29
CA THR A 147 -1.89 8.32 -8.49
C THR A 147 -3.28 8.01 -9.06
N GLY A 148 -3.99 9.05 -9.53
CA GLY A 148 -5.27 8.91 -10.19
C GLY A 148 -5.16 8.12 -11.50
N ILE A 149 -4.15 8.39 -12.32
CA ILE A 149 -3.87 7.61 -13.54
C ILE A 149 -3.60 6.13 -13.18
N GLY A 150 -2.74 5.87 -12.20
CA GLY A 150 -2.44 4.51 -11.77
C GLY A 150 -3.66 3.77 -11.22
N LEU A 151 -4.52 4.45 -10.43
CA LEU A 151 -5.75 3.87 -9.88
C LEU A 151 -6.80 3.66 -10.97
N ALA A 152 -6.96 4.60 -11.89
CA ALA A 152 -7.88 4.49 -13.03
C ALA A 152 -7.47 3.32 -13.95
N LEU A 153 -6.18 3.17 -14.24
CA LEU A 153 -5.64 2.02 -14.99
C LEU A 153 -5.98 0.69 -14.29
N ALA A 154 -5.71 0.58 -12.99
CA ALA A 154 -6.01 -0.63 -12.22
C ALA A 154 -7.51 -0.89 -12.10
N ALA A 155 -8.33 0.15 -11.91
CA ALA A 155 -9.78 0.08 -11.86
C ALA A 155 -10.37 -0.40 -13.19
N ALA A 156 -9.87 0.09 -14.33
CA ALA A 156 -10.30 -0.35 -15.64
C ALA A 156 -10.01 -1.84 -15.90
N VAL A 157 -8.85 -2.34 -15.45
CA VAL A 157 -8.48 -3.76 -15.58
C VAL A 157 -9.30 -4.64 -14.63
N LYS A 158 -9.55 -4.19 -13.39
CA LYS A 158 -10.17 -5.00 -12.32
C LYS A 158 -11.68 -4.83 -12.21
N GLY A 159 -12.29 -3.91 -12.95
CA GLY A 159 -13.74 -3.69 -12.96
C GLY A 159 -14.26 -2.83 -11.80
N TYR A 160 -13.49 -1.83 -11.37
CA TYR A 160 -13.95 -0.84 -10.39
C TYR A 160 -14.39 0.45 -11.07
N ARG A 161 -15.38 1.13 -10.48
CA ARG A 161 -15.63 2.54 -10.82
C ARG A 161 -14.54 3.39 -10.19
N CYS A 162 -14.03 4.39 -10.91
CA CYS A 162 -12.99 5.28 -10.42
C CYS A 162 -13.45 6.74 -10.52
N ILE A 163 -13.27 7.50 -9.44
CA ILE A 163 -13.54 8.94 -9.36
C ILE A 163 -12.27 9.62 -8.84
N ILE A 164 -11.72 10.52 -9.64
CA ILE A 164 -10.50 11.25 -9.30
C ILE A 164 -10.88 12.69 -8.95
N VAL A 165 -10.42 13.15 -7.79
CA VAL A 165 -10.56 14.54 -7.35
C VAL A 165 -9.20 15.21 -7.47
N MET A 166 -9.09 16.21 -8.33
CA MET A 166 -7.84 16.95 -8.53
C MET A 166 -8.06 18.47 -8.45
N PRO A 167 -7.02 19.25 -8.07
CA PRO A 167 -7.06 20.71 -8.17
C PRO A 167 -7.12 21.20 -9.62
N GLU A 168 -7.78 22.32 -9.87
CA GLU A 168 -7.92 22.92 -11.22
C GLU A 168 -6.59 23.24 -11.92
N LYS A 169 -5.51 23.45 -11.16
CA LYS A 169 -4.18 23.82 -11.69
C LYS A 169 -3.47 22.68 -12.45
N MET A 170 -4.00 21.47 -12.42
CA MET A 170 -3.34 20.33 -13.06
C MET A 170 -3.36 20.44 -14.59
N SER A 171 -2.34 19.85 -15.23
CA SER A 171 -2.17 19.89 -16.68
C SER A 171 -3.30 19.17 -17.41
N MET A 172 -3.69 19.65 -18.60
CA MET A 172 -4.76 19.05 -19.41
C MET A 172 -4.46 17.62 -19.88
N GLU A 173 -3.18 17.24 -19.94
CA GLU A 173 -2.73 15.89 -20.29
C GLU A 173 -3.05 14.84 -19.21
N LYS A 174 -3.46 15.26 -18.02
CA LYS A 174 -3.82 14.38 -16.89
C LYS A 174 -5.32 14.34 -16.70
#